data_AF-A0A7C5LTW4-F1
#
_entry.id   AF-A0A7C5LTW4-F1
#
_cell.length_a   1.000
_cell.length_b   1.000
_cell.length_c   1.000
_cell.angle_alpha   90.00
_cell.angle_beta   90.00
_cell.angle_gamma   90.00
#
_symmetry.space_group_name_H-M   'P 1'
#
loop_
_entity.id
_entity.type
_entity.pdbx_description
1 polymer ?
#
loop_
_entity_poly.entity_id
_entity_poly.type
_entity_poly.pdbx_seq_one_letter_code
_entity_poly.pdbx_strand_id
1 'polypeptide(L)'
;MPWFAFFLWGIVLSRLDWRTRRTQWLLLAIGSVVYICITVYAATMQSVLAGVDEDLFYIFSDEPVPPMPFYMVAGMASSTAVISGCLLIEPTLKRLGVLGFLVAPGRQALTLYVAHIYVGMGVLQSLGYLESGRAEIAFFASLIFCTAAIILTNLWNVKFNRGLLESLMRKITG
;
A
#
# COMPACT_ATOMS: atom_id res chain seq x y z
N MET A 1 6.48 -12.99 14.07
CA MET A 1 5.75 -11.71 13.87
C MET A 1 6.35 -10.95 12.69
N PRO A 2 6.05 -11.37 11.44
CA PRO A 2 6.61 -10.77 10.22
C PRO A 2 6.27 -9.28 10.10
N TRP A 3 5.11 -8.87 10.60
CA TRP A 3 4.63 -7.49 10.58
C TRP A 3 5.53 -6.47 11.29
N PHE A 4 6.29 -6.88 12.31
CA PHE A 4 7.21 -5.98 13.02
C PHE A 4 8.37 -5.51 12.14
N ALA A 5 8.77 -6.31 11.14
CA ALA A 5 9.85 -5.94 10.23
C ALA A 5 9.46 -4.74 9.35
N PHE A 6 8.22 -4.66 8.87
CA PHE A 6 7.74 -3.51 8.11
C PHE A 6 7.78 -2.22 8.95
N PHE A 7 7.43 -2.31 10.23
CA PHE A 7 7.51 -1.19 11.15
C PHE A 7 8.95 -0.70 11.34
N LEU A 8 9.88 -1.62 11.60
CA LEU A 8 11.31 -1.29 11.72
C LEU A 8 11.86 -0.67 10.43
N TRP A 9 11.51 -1.24 9.27
CA TRP A 9 11.93 -0.73 7.97
C TRP A 9 11.41 0.70 7.72
N GLY A 10 10.17 0.99 8.10
CA GLY A 10 9.60 2.33 8.05
C GLY A 10 10.39 3.36 8.88
N ILE A 11 10.86 2.97 10.07
CA ILE A 11 11.70 3.84 10.93
C ILE A 11 13.06 4.09 10.28
N VAL A 12 13.66 3.09 9.64
CA VAL A 12 14.93 3.25 8.92
C VAL A 12 14.74 4.21 7.75
N LEU A 13 13.68 4.03 6.96
CA LEU A 13 13.33 4.91 5.85
C LEU A 13 13.12 6.36 6.31
N SER A 14 12.49 6.59 7.46
CA SER A 14 12.24 7.95 7.95
C SER A 14 13.50 8.72 8.36
N ARG A 15 14.63 8.04 8.57
CA ARG A 15 15.91 8.66 8.93
C ARG A 15 16.78 9.05 7.73
N LEU A 16 16.39 8.64 6.51
CA LEU A 16 17.11 8.99 5.29
C LEU A 16 16.82 10.43 4.86
N ASP A 17 17.78 11.08 4.22
CA ASP A 17 17.58 12.42 3.67
C ASP A 17 16.83 12.36 2.33
N TRP A 18 15.50 12.53 2.42
CA TRP A 18 14.58 12.57 1.27
C TRP A 18 14.63 13.87 0.49
N ARG A 19 15.36 14.89 0.95
CA ARG A 19 15.45 16.19 0.28
C ARG A 19 16.33 16.13 -0.97
N THR A 20 17.24 15.16 -1.02
CA THR A 20 18.17 15.00 -2.13
C THR A 20 17.57 14.13 -3.23
N ARG A 21 17.41 14.67 -4.44
CA ARG A 21 16.82 13.97 -5.60
C ARG A 21 17.59 12.70 -5.98
N ARG A 22 18.90 12.67 -5.71
CA ARG A 22 19.76 11.48 -5.89
C ARG A 22 19.32 10.33 -4.98
N THR A 23 19.01 10.61 -3.72
CA THR A 23 18.54 9.60 -2.76
C THR A 23 17.21 9.00 -3.21
N GLN A 24 16.29 9.84 -3.70
CA GLN A 24 14.99 9.39 -4.21
C GLN A 24 15.15 8.46 -5.42
N TRP A 25 15.96 8.83 -6.42
CA TRP A 25 16.23 7.97 -7.57
C TRP A 25 16.96 6.68 -7.19
N LEU A 26 17.91 6.75 -6.26
CA LEU A 26 18.65 5.59 -5.80
C LEU A 26 17.73 4.60 -5.08
N LEU A 27 16.86 5.08 -4.19
CA LEU A 27 15.91 4.23 -3.47
C LEU A 27 14.82 3.66 -4.39
N LEU A 28 14.38 4.44 -5.39
CA LEU A 28 13.49 3.94 -6.44
C LEU A 28 14.17 2.80 -7.22
N ALA A 29 15.42 2.98 -7.65
CA ALA A 29 16.16 1.99 -8.41
C ALA A 29 16.42 0.73 -7.57
N ILE A 30 16.94 0.89 -6.35
CA ILE A 30 17.22 -0.24 -5.44
C ILE A 30 15.92 -0.98 -5.12
N GLY A 31 14.86 -0.29 -4.71
CA GLY A 31 13.57 -0.91 -4.41
C GLY A 31 12.99 -1.68 -5.60
N SER A 32 13.07 -1.11 -6.80
CA SER A 32 12.59 -1.77 -8.03
C SER A 32 13.43 -2.99 -8.39
N VAL A 33 14.76 -2.88 -8.33
CA VAL A 33 15.68 -4.00 -8.63
C VAL A 33 15.49 -5.13 -7.62
N VAL A 34 15.45 -4.83 -6.32
CA VAL A 34 15.25 -5.83 -5.27
C VAL A 34 13.91 -6.53 -5.43
N TYR A 35 12.83 -5.78 -5.72
CA TYR A 35 11.52 -6.36 -5.99
C TYR A 35 11.53 -7.31 -7.20
N ILE A 36 12.11 -6.89 -8.32
CA ILE A 36 12.21 -7.71 -9.53
C ILE A 36 13.07 -8.96 -9.27
N CYS A 37 14.23 -8.81 -8.61
CA CYS A 37 15.10 -9.94 -8.30
C CYS A 37 14.39 -10.97 -7.42
N ILE A 38 13.66 -10.53 -6.39
CA ILE A 38 12.95 -11.43 -5.47
C ILE A 38 11.79 -12.13 -6.16
N THR A 39 10.97 -11.39 -6.92
CA THR A 39 9.81 -11.97 -7.62
C THR A 39 10.25 -12.96 -8.70
N VAL A 40 11.30 -12.65 -9.47
CA VAL A 40 11.86 -13.58 -10.45
C VAL A 40 12.48 -14.80 -9.75
N TYR A 41 13.20 -14.59 -8.64
CA TYR A 41 13.80 -15.68 -7.89
C TYR A 41 12.74 -16.61 -7.26
N ALA A 42 11.72 -16.04 -6.63
CA ALA A 42 10.60 -16.80 -6.06
C ALA A 42 9.86 -17.60 -7.14
N ALA A 43 9.54 -16.97 -8.28
CA ALA A 43 8.87 -17.64 -9.40
C ALA A 43 9.71 -18.78 -10.01
N THR A 44 11.02 -18.56 -10.19
CA THR A 44 11.93 -19.60 -10.70
C THR A 44 12.06 -20.76 -9.72
N MET A 45 12.25 -20.49 -8.43
CA MET A 45 12.32 -21.53 -7.40
C MET A 45 11.02 -22.31 -7.28
N GLN A 46 9.84 -21.66 -7.30
CA GLN A 46 8.55 -22.34 -7.32
C GLN A 46 8.42 -23.26 -8.54
N SER A 47 8.85 -22.81 -9.72
CA SER A 47 8.77 -23.63 -10.95
C SER A 47 9.72 -24.85 -10.93
N VAL A 48 10.85 -24.75 -10.24
CA VAL A 48 11.84 -25.85 -10.11
C VAL A 48 11.44 -26.83 -9.00
N LEU A 49 10.80 -26.34 -7.94
CA LEU A 49 10.36 -27.14 -6.79
C LEU A 49 8.96 -27.74 -6.96
N ALA A 50 8.21 -27.32 -7.99
CA ALA A 50 6.91 -27.89 -8.32
C ALA A 50 7.05 -29.40 -8.59
N GLY A 51 6.73 -30.20 -7.56
CA GLY A 51 6.73 -31.67 -7.61
C GLY A 51 7.83 -32.39 -6.82
N VAL A 52 8.69 -31.70 -6.06
CA VAL A 52 9.76 -32.35 -5.27
C VAL A 52 9.45 -32.39 -3.76
N ASP A 53 8.96 -31.28 -3.18
CA ASP A 53 8.70 -31.16 -1.74
C ASP A 53 7.65 -30.08 -1.44
N GLU A 54 6.53 -30.47 -0.81
CA GLU A 54 5.40 -29.56 -0.51
C GLU A 54 5.79 -28.49 0.53
N ASP A 55 6.64 -28.82 1.50
CA ASP A 55 7.05 -27.89 2.56
C ASP A 55 7.98 -26.77 2.06
N LEU A 56 8.80 -27.06 1.06
CA LEU A 56 9.71 -26.07 0.47
C LEU A 56 8.98 -25.15 -0.50
N PHE A 57 7.92 -25.63 -1.16
CA PHE A 57 7.03 -24.81 -1.98
C PHE A 57 6.40 -23.66 -1.19
N TYR A 58 5.98 -23.92 0.05
CA TYR A 58 5.43 -22.89 0.93
C TYR A 58 6.44 -21.79 1.27
N ILE A 59 7.75 -22.09 1.36
CA ILE A 59 8.78 -21.10 1.70
C ILE A 59 9.00 -20.07 0.60
N PHE A 60 8.82 -20.49 -0.66
CA PHE A 60 8.99 -19.64 -1.82
C PHE A 60 7.68 -19.02 -2.31
N SER A 61 6.55 -19.26 -1.63
CA SER A 61 5.27 -18.65 -2.00
C SER A 61 5.30 -17.14 -1.82
N ASP A 62 4.82 -16.42 -2.83
CA ASP A 62 4.59 -14.97 -2.80
C ASP A 62 3.20 -14.61 -2.24
N GLU A 63 2.47 -15.59 -1.71
CA GLU A 63 1.16 -15.33 -1.13
C GLU A 63 1.26 -14.50 0.15
N PRO A 64 0.29 -13.58 0.38
CA PRO A 64 0.21 -12.82 1.63
C PRO A 64 0.03 -13.71 2.87
N VAL A 65 -0.48 -14.93 2.68
CA VAL A 65 -0.73 -15.92 3.72
C VAL A 65 -0.30 -17.29 3.18
N PRO A 66 0.72 -17.96 3.77
CA PRO A 66 1.50 -17.54 4.93
C PRO A 66 2.51 -16.42 4.59
N PRO A 67 2.72 -15.43 5.48
CA PRO A 67 3.64 -14.30 5.26
C PRO A 67 5.11 -14.75 5.31
N MET A 68 5.62 -15.19 4.16
CA MET A 68 6.98 -15.71 4.03
C MET A 68 8.03 -14.60 3.87
N PRO A 69 9.31 -14.87 4.17
CA PRO A 69 10.37 -13.87 4.08
C PRO A 69 10.49 -13.19 2.71
N PHE A 70 10.26 -13.92 1.61
CA PHE A 70 10.29 -13.36 0.26
C PHE A 70 9.16 -12.34 0.04
N TYR A 71 7.93 -12.66 0.45
CA TYR A 71 6.82 -11.71 0.46
C TYR A 71 7.14 -10.45 1.27
N MET A 72 7.79 -10.60 2.43
CA MET A 72 8.16 -9.45 3.26
C MET A 72 9.18 -8.54 2.57
N VAL A 73 10.23 -9.10 1.99
CA VAL A 73 11.26 -8.30 1.32
C VAL A 73 10.71 -7.69 0.03
N ALA A 74 9.89 -8.41 -0.73
CA ALA A 74 9.16 -7.87 -1.88
C ALA A 74 8.24 -6.71 -1.47
N GLY A 75 7.53 -6.84 -0.35
CA GLY A 75 6.70 -5.79 0.24
C GLY A 75 7.49 -4.55 0.64
N MET A 76 8.62 -4.73 1.34
CA MET A 76 9.50 -3.62 1.73
C MET A 76 10.13 -2.92 0.51
N ALA A 77 10.56 -3.69 -0.49
CA ALA A 77 11.18 -3.18 -1.70
C ALA A 77 10.18 -2.39 -2.55
N SER A 78 8.99 -2.95 -2.78
CA SER A 78 7.92 -2.30 -3.53
C SER A 78 7.42 -1.04 -2.82
N SER A 79 7.19 -1.07 -1.51
CA SER A 79 6.78 0.12 -0.76
C SER A 79 7.83 1.24 -0.84
N THR A 80 9.12 0.88 -0.76
CA THR A 80 10.22 1.84 -0.88
C THR A 80 10.26 2.48 -2.27
N ALA A 81 10.08 1.67 -3.32
CA ALA A 81 10.00 2.15 -4.69
C ALA A 81 8.81 3.10 -4.90
N VAL A 82 7.62 2.73 -4.41
CA VAL A 82 6.42 3.55 -4.52
C VAL A 82 6.58 4.89 -3.80
N ILE A 83 7.06 4.89 -2.55
CA ILE A 83 7.30 6.12 -1.78
C ILE A 83 8.29 7.03 -2.51
N SER A 84 9.39 6.46 -3.01
CA SER A 84 10.41 7.21 -3.75
C SER A 84 9.86 7.81 -5.04
N GLY A 85 9.02 7.05 -5.77
CA GLY A 85 8.31 7.53 -6.96
C GLY A 85 7.34 8.66 -6.66
N CYS A 86 6.56 8.55 -5.57
CA CYS A 86 5.67 9.61 -5.12
C CYS A 86 6.43 10.92 -4.84
N LEU A 87 7.57 10.85 -4.16
CA LEU A 87 8.41 12.02 -3.86
C LEU A 87 9.05 12.63 -5.12
N LEU A 88 9.40 11.81 -6.11
CA LEU A 88 9.92 12.29 -7.40
C LEU A 88 8.87 13.05 -8.21
N ILE A 89 7.59 12.64 -8.10
CA ILE A 89 6.46 13.22 -8.82
C ILE A 89 5.89 14.44 -8.07
N GLU A 90 6.09 14.55 -6.76
CA GLU A 90 5.59 15.64 -5.90
C GLU A 90 5.78 17.05 -6.52
N PRO A 91 6.98 17.45 -7.02
CA PRO A 91 7.17 18.80 -7.55
C PRO A 91 6.30 19.07 -8.79
N THR A 92 6.12 18.06 -9.64
CA THR A 92 5.27 18.14 -10.84
C THR A 92 3.81 18.26 -10.45
N LEU A 93 3.37 17.45 -9.48
CA LEU A 93 1.99 17.46 -8.98
C LEU A 93 1.65 18.76 -8.25
N LYS A 94 2.63 19.34 -7.56
CA LYS A 94 2.53 20.67 -6.94
C LYS A 94 2.37 21.76 -8.00
N ARG A 95 3.15 21.70 -9.09
CA ARG A 95 3.04 22.65 -10.21
C ARG A 95 1.68 22.58 -10.91
N LEU A 96 1.09 21.39 -10.98
CA LEU A 96 -0.23 21.16 -11.56
C LEU A 96 -1.40 21.51 -10.61
N GLY A 97 -1.13 21.84 -9.35
CA GLY A 97 -2.17 22.15 -8.34
C GLY A 97 -2.98 20.94 -7.84
N VAL A 98 -2.67 19.73 -8.33
CA VAL A 98 -3.41 18.51 -7.99
C VAL A 98 -2.94 17.90 -6.66
N LEU A 99 -1.76 18.31 -6.17
CA LEU A 99 -1.19 17.79 -4.91
C LEU A 99 -2.17 17.88 -3.73
N GLY A 100 -2.91 18.99 -3.61
CA GLY A 100 -3.89 19.17 -2.54
C GLY A 100 -4.99 18.10 -2.54
N PHE A 101 -5.44 17.69 -3.73
CA PHE A 101 -6.48 16.67 -3.89
C PHE A 101 -6.01 15.27 -3.52
N LEU A 102 -4.74 14.94 -3.77
CA LEU A 102 -4.17 13.63 -3.43
C LEU A 102 -3.73 13.55 -1.96
N VAL A 103 -3.34 14.68 -1.36
CA VAL A 103 -2.92 14.72 0.05
C VAL A 103 -4.12 14.56 1.00
N ALA A 104 -5.30 15.04 0.62
CA ALA A 104 -6.52 14.94 1.43
C ALA A 104 -6.87 13.50 1.85
N PRO A 105 -7.01 12.52 0.94
CA PRO A 105 -7.29 11.12 1.31
C PRO A 105 -6.14 10.49 2.11
N GLY A 106 -4.88 10.82 1.80
CA GLY A 106 -3.73 10.30 2.55
C GLY A 106 -3.72 10.71 4.03
N ARG A 107 -4.20 11.92 4.35
CA ARG A 107 -4.35 12.42 5.73
C ARG A 107 -5.51 11.79 6.50
N GLN A 108 -6.38 11.06 5.80
CA GLN A 108 -7.54 10.37 6.36
C GLN A 108 -7.45 8.85 6.16
N ALA A 109 -6.24 8.32 5.98
CA ALA A 109 -6.02 6.92 5.65
C ALA A 109 -6.65 5.97 6.66
N LEU A 110 -6.62 6.29 7.96
CA LEU A 110 -7.22 5.44 9.00
C LEU A 110 -8.75 5.43 8.86
N THR A 111 -9.34 6.60 8.63
CA THR A 111 -10.79 6.74 8.45
C THR A 111 -11.25 5.99 7.19
N LEU A 112 -10.50 6.12 6.10
CA LEU A 112 -10.76 5.42 4.84
C LEU A 112 -10.59 3.91 4.96
N TYR A 113 -9.60 3.43 5.72
CA TYR A 113 -9.38 2.01 5.97
C TYR A 113 -10.58 1.38 6.70
N VAL A 114 -11.05 2.03 7.77
CA VAL A 114 -12.25 1.59 8.49
C VAL A 114 -13.48 1.65 7.59
N ALA A 115 -13.66 2.73 6.84
CA ALA A 115 -14.76 2.87 5.89
C ALA A 115 -14.70 1.79 4.78
N HIS A 116 -13.52 1.45 4.27
CA HIS A 116 -13.35 0.38 3.29
C HIS A 116 -13.81 -0.98 3.85
N ILE A 117 -13.46 -1.30 5.09
CA ILE A 117 -13.85 -2.57 5.71
C ILE A 117 -15.37 -2.60 5.94
N TYR A 118 -15.91 -1.61 6.66
CA TYR A 118 -17.31 -1.66 7.06
C TYR A 118 -18.28 -1.31 5.93
N VAL A 119 -17.95 -0.31 5.12
CA VAL A 119 -18.82 0.17 4.03
C VAL A 119 -18.47 -0.53 2.73
N GLY A 120 -17.19 -0.56 2.33
CA GLY A 120 -16.78 -1.18 1.07
C GLY A 120 -17.04 -2.69 1.04
N MET A 121 -16.35 -3.45 1.90
CA MET A 121 -16.51 -4.90 1.96
C MET A 121 -17.89 -5.30 2.49
N GLY A 122 -18.45 -4.56 3.47
CA GLY A 122 -19.79 -4.83 3.99
C GLY A 122 -20.90 -4.72 2.92
N VAL A 123 -20.84 -3.72 2.04
CA VAL A 123 -21.78 -3.61 0.92
C VAL A 123 -21.58 -4.76 -0.07
N LEU A 124 -20.35 -5.09 -0.44
CA LEU A 124 -20.06 -6.22 -1.32
C LEU A 124 -20.53 -7.57 -0.74
N GLN A 125 -20.41 -7.74 0.57
CA GLN A 125 -20.86 -8.92 1.29
C GLN A 125 -22.38 -9.03 1.30
N SER A 126 -23.10 -7.92 1.55
CA SER A 126 -24.56 -7.89 1.54
C SER A 126 -25.18 -8.21 0.18
N LEU A 127 -24.46 -7.88 -0.90
CA LEU A 127 -24.85 -8.18 -2.27
C LEU A 127 -24.42 -9.58 -2.73
N GLY A 128 -23.72 -10.35 -1.88
CA GLY A 128 -23.21 -11.69 -2.21
C GLY A 128 -22.07 -11.71 -3.24
N TYR A 129 -21.48 -10.54 -3.56
CA TYR A 129 -20.42 -10.45 -4.58
C TYR A 129 -19.01 -10.68 -4.02
N LEU A 130 -18.84 -10.64 -2.69
CA LEU A 130 -17.52 -10.79 -2.06
C LEU A 130 -16.89 -12.15 -2.36
N GLU A 131 -17.69 -13.23 -2.43
CA GLU A 131 -17.21 -14.58 -2.75
C GLU A 131 -17.39 -14.96 -4.23
N SER A 132 -17.96 -14.06 -5.05
CA SER A 132 -18.31 -14.37 -6.44
C SER A 132 -17.10 -14.55 -7.37
N GLY A 133 -15.90 -14.17 -6.94
CA GLY A 133 -14.65 -14.30 -7.69
C GLY A 133 -14.57 -13.47 -8.98
N ARG A 134 -15.57 -12.61 -9.25
CA ARG A 134 -15.65 -11.82 -10.49
C ARG A 134 -14.73 -10.60 -10.40
N ALA A 135 -13.54 -10.72 -10.99
CA ALA A 135 -12.53 -9.66 -11.02
C ALA A 135 -13.05 -8.32 -11.57
N GLU A 136 -13.96 -8.35 -12.54
CA GLU A 136 -14.55 -7.13 -13.11
C GLU A 136 -15.36 -6.34 -12.07
N ILE A 137 -16.17 -7.03 -11.25
CA ILE A 137 -16.99 -6.40 -10.21
C ILE A 137 -16.08 -5.80 -9.14
N ALA A 138 -15.03 -6.52 -8.74
CA ALA A 138 -14.05 -6.02 -7.79
C ALA A 138 -13.34 -4.77 -8.32
N PHE A 139 -12.98 -4.75 -9.60
CA PHE A 139 -12.34 -3.60 -10.25
C PHE A 139 -13.26 -2.37 -10.25
N PHE A 140 -14.51 -2.51 -10.73
CA PHE A 140 -15.46 -1.40 -10.75
C PHE A 140 -15.83 -0.92 -9.34
N ALA A 141 -16.03 -1.83 -8.40
CA ALA A 141 -16.30 -1.48 -7.01
C ALA A 141 -15.13 -0.70 -6.38
N SER A 142 -13.89 -1.15 -6.64
CA SER A 142 -12.69 -0.45 -6.17
C SER A 142 -12.56 0.94 -6.78
N LEU A 143 -12.85 1.08 -8.08
CA LEU A 143 -12.83 2.37 -8.77
C LEU A 143 -13.85 3.34 -8.16
N ILE A 144 -15.09 2.89 -7.99
CA ILE A 144 -16.16 3.68 -7.37
C ILE A 144 -15.78 4.08 -5.94
N PHE A 145 -15.28 3.13 -5.15
CA PHE A 145 -14.86 3.39 -3.77
C PHE A 145 -13.73 4.41 -3.72
N CYS A 146 -12.69 4.27 -4.56
CA CYS A 146 -11.57 5.20 -4.63
C CYS A 146 -12.02 6.61 -5.05
N THR A 147 -12.86 6.72 -6.09
CA THR A 147 -13.39 8.01 -6.53
C THR A 147 -14.26 8.66 -5.44
N ALA A 148 -15.15 7.89 -4.82
CA ALA A 148 -15.98 8.37 -3.72
C ALA A 148 -15.13 8.80 -2.52
N ALA A 149 -14.12 8.02 -2.15
CA ALA A 149 -13.17 8.35 -1.08
C ALA A 149 -12.44 9.66 -1.36
N ILE A 150 -11.92 9.87 -2.58
CA ILE A 150 -11.24 11.12 -2.96
C ILE A 150 -12.21 12.30 -2.86
N ILE A 151 -13.44 12.17 -3.35
CA ILE A 151 -14.44 13.24 -3.30
C ILE A 151 -14.83 13.56 -1.85
N LEU A 152 -15.19 12.55 -1.07
CA LEU A 152 -15.63 12.69 0.32
C LEU A 152 -14.52 13.27 1.19
N THR A 153 -13.29 12.78 1.04
CA THR A 153 -12.14 13.30 1.80
C THR A 153 -11.82 14.74 1.44
N ASN A 154 -11.90 15.12 0.16
CA ASN A 154 -11.72 16.51 -0.26
C ASN A 154 -12.84 17.42 0.27
N LEU A 155 -14.10 17.01 0.14
CA LEU A 155 -15.24 17.75 0.68
C LEU A 155 -15.16 17.91 2.20
N TRP A 156 -14.73 16.86 2.89
CA TRP A 156 -14.52 16.88 4.33
C TRP A 156 -13.36 17.79 4.72
N ASN A 157 -12.26 17.77 3.97
CA ASN A 157 -11.07 18.58 4.22
C ASN A 157 -11.36 20.10 4.11
N VAL A 158 -12.35 20.50 3.28
CA VAL A 158 -12.82 21.90 3.22
C VAL A 158 -13.49 22.33 4.54
N LYS A 159 -14.23 21.43 5.21
CA LYS A 159 -15.02 21.76 6.41
C LYS A 159 -14.30 21.44 7.72
N PHE A 160 -13.57 20.34 7.76
CA PHE A 160 -12.80 19.86 8.89
C PHE A 160 -11.42 19.51 8.36
N ASN A 161 -10.44 20.35 8.68
CA ASN A 161 -9.04 20.26 8.26
C ASN A 161 -8.37 18.87 8.48
N ARG A 162 -9.03 17.89 9.13
CA ARG A 162 -8.55 16.55 9.52
C ARG A 162 -9.70 15.53 9.57
N GLY A 163 -9.37 14.23 9.42
CA GLY A 163 -10.32 13.11 9.60
C GLY A 163 -10.80 12.96 11.05
N LEU A 164 -12.02 12.45 11.23
CA LEU A 164 -12.65 12.24 12.55
C LEU A 164 -11.80 11.34 13.45
N LEU A 165 -11.34 10.21 12.93
CA LEU A 165 -10.57 9.22 13.69
C LEU A 165 -9.13 9.66 13.97
N GLU A 166 -8.43 10.30 13.00
CA GLU A 166 -7.11 10.87 13.27
C GLU A 166 -7.16 11.95 14.36
N SER A 167 -8.22 12.77 14.39
CA SER A 167 -8.40 13.78 15.43
C SER A 167 -8.67 13.16 16.81
N LEU A 168 -9.34 12.01 16.86
CA LEU A 168 -9.62 11.30 18.09
C LEU A 168 -8.34 10.62 18.63
N MET A 169 -7.60 9.95 17.74
CA MET A 169 -6.35 9.27 18.08
C MET A 169 -5.37 10.25 18.71
N ARG A 170 -5.12 11.40 18.09
CA ARG A 170 -4.20 12.41 18.65
C ARG A 170 -4.67 13.02 19.98
N LYS A 171 -5.98 13.00 20.28
CA LYS A 171 -6.50 13.42 21.59
C LYS A 171 -6.17 12.41 22.69
N ILE A 172 -6.02 11.14 22.32
CA ILE A 172 -5.76 10.03 23.25
C ILE A 172 -4.25 9.80 23.41
N THR A 173 -3.47 9.95 22.32
CA THR A 173 -2.00 9.74 22.31
C THR A 173 -1.18 11.02 22.50
N GLY A 174 -1.80 12.09 23.01
CA GLY A 174 -1.26 13.46 23.13
C GLY A 174 0.24 13.59 23.30
#